data_AF-A0A2H4UEB4-F1
#
_entry.id   AF-A0A2H4UEB4-F1
#
_cell.length_a   1.000
_cell.length_b   1.000
_cell.length_c   1.000
_cell.angle_alpha   90.00
_cell.angle_beta   90.00
_cell.angle_gamma   90.00
#
_symmetry.space_group_name_H-M   'P 1'
#
loop_
_entity.id
_entity.type
_entity.pdbx_description
1 polymer ?
#
loop_
_entity_poly.entity_id
_entity_poly.type
_entity_poly.pdbx_seq_one_letter_code
_entity_poly.pdbx_strand_id
1 'polypeptide(L)'
;MLTDLEGYAKTCKSGEFRKEYLTFHAVTVNAFGWAVFNLLESMQVRDVVRAIEQLAMQATNSERDSYFEYANWKNICVDPERLTIKADVAAQKKAGVAFAQSISSGKMLIDPSALN
;
A
#
# COMPACT_ATOMS: atom_id res chain seq x y z
N MET A 1 2.82 -12.33 -11.13
CA MET A 1 3.26 -13.67 -10.76
C MET A 1 3.22 -13.63 -9.24
N LEU A 2 2.26 -14.27 -8.57
CA LEU A 2 2.23 -14.45 -7.10
C LEU A 2 3.42 -15.32 -6.58
N THR A 3 4.47 -15.42 -7.39
CA THR A 3 5.35 -16.60 -7.48
C THR A 3 6.76 -16.28 -7.04
N ASP A 4 6.89 -15.44 -6.03
CA ASP A 4 7.96 -15.73 -5.11
C ASP A 4 7.53 -15.77 -3.66
N LEU A 5 6.22 -15.95 -3.40
CA LEU A 5 5.80 -16.40 -2.08
C LEU A 5 6.42 -17.75 -1.74
N GLU A 6 6.63 -18.65 -2.70
CA GLU A 6 7.27 -19.93 -2.47
C GLU A 6 8.79 -19.86 -2.29
N GLY A 7 9.53 -19.03 -3.03
CA GLY A 7 10.98 -18.88 -2.83
C GLY A 7 11.32 -17.96 -1.64
N TYR A 8 10.48 -16.96 -1.36
CA TYR A 8 10.51 -16.22 -0.09
C TYR A 8 10.17 -17.13 1.10
N ALA A 9 9.16 -18.00 0.99
CA ALA A 9 8.81 -18.96 2.04
C ALA A 9 9.86 -20.08 2.21
N LYS A 10 10.60 -20.44 1.15
CA LYS A 10 11.72 -21.41 1.24
C LYS A 10 12.97 -20.82 1.89
N THR A 11 13.16 -19.50 1.84
CA THR A 11 14.28 -18.80 2.48
C THR A 11 13.94 -18.30 3.88
N CYS A 12 12.66 -18.07 4.19
CA CYS A 12 12.18 -17.85 5.56
C CYS A 12 12.19 -19.16 6.34
N LYS A 13 12.90 -19.23 7.46
CA LYS A 13 12.65 -20.29 8.43
C LYS A 13 11.18 -20.22 8.81
N SER A 14 10.49 -21.36 8.93
CA SER A 14 9.03 -21.47 9.09
C SER A 14 8.42 -20.87 10.40
N GLY A 15 9.09 -19.89 11.02
CA GLY A 15 8.57 -19.00 12.05
C GLY A 15 8.81 -17.50 11.76
N GLU A 16 9.34 -17.14 10.59
CA GLU A 16 9.71 -15.78 10.19
C GLU A 16 8.78 -15.20 9.12
N PHE A 17 7.45 -15.23 9.33
CA PHE A 17 6.68 -14.09 8.84
C PHE A 17 7.18 -12.88 9.63
N ARG A 18 8.22 -12.22 9.10
CA ARG A 18 8.99 -11.19 9.80
C ARG A 18 8.00 -10.15 10.32
N LYS A 19 8.03 -9.85 11.62
CA LYS A 19 7.12 -8.91 12.30
C LYS A 19 6.82 -7.66 11.48
N GLU A 20 7.83 -7.11 10.80
CA GLU A 20 7.70 -5.95 9.92
C GLU A 20 6.76 -6.19 8.71
N TYR A 21 6.76 -7.38 8.10
CA TYR A 21 5.84 -7.74 7.00
C TYR A 21 4.39 -7.73 7.45
N LEU A 22 4.10 -8.40 8.57
CA LEU A 22 2.75 -8.43 9.13
C LEU A 22 2.30 -7.02 9.55
N THR A 23 3.22 -6.23 10.11
CA THR A 23 2.96 -4.86 10.52
C THR A 23 2.67 -3.98 9.31
N PHE A 24 3.47 -4.08 8.23
CA PHE A 24 3.24 -3.35 7.00
C PHE A 24 1.89 -3.70 6.37
N HIS A 25 1.58 -4.99 6.28
CA HIS A 25 0.31 -5.46 5.73
C HIS A 25 -0.89 -4.95 6.55
N ALA A 26 -0.79 -4.98 7.88
CA ALA A 26 -1.84 -4.43 8.74
C ALA A 26 -2.05 -2.92 8.53
N VAL A 27 -0.95 -2.17 8.37
CA VAL A 27 -1.01 -0.74 8.07
C VAL A 27 -1.66 -0.48 6.72
N THR A 28 -1.28 -1.23 5.67
CA THR A 28 -1.80 -1.01 4.32
C THR A 28 -3.28 -1.38 4.19
N VAL A 29 -3.74 -2.44 4.87
CA VAL A 29 -5.17 -2.80 4.92
C VAL A 29 -6.00 -1.70 5.57
N ASN A 30 -5.58 -1.18 6.72
CA ASN A 30 -6.29 -0.08 7.38
C ASN A 30 -6.25 1.21 6.55
N ALA A 31 -5.09 1.52 5.95
CA ALA A 31 -4.90 2.66 5.09
C ALA A 31 -5.80 2.59 3.83
N PHE A 32 -5.99 1.41 3.25
CA PHE A 32 -6.93 1.23 2.16
C PHE A 32 -8.38 1.55 2.58
N GLY A 33 -8.79 1.14 3.78
CA GLY A 33 -10.08 1.54 4.36
C GLY A 33 -10.23 3.06 4.48
N TRP A 34 -9.19 3.76 4.97
CA TRP A 34 -9.14 5.23 4.99
C TRP A 34 -9.26 5.84 3.59
N ALA A 35 -8.56 5.28 2.60
CA ALA A 35 -8.61 5.76 1.23
C ALA A 35 -10.02 5.69 0.66
N VAL A 36 -10.71 4.56 0.85
CA VAL A 36 -12.09 4.38 0.40
C VAL A 36 -13.01 5.38 1.10
N PHE A 37 -12.90 5.57 2.42
CA PHE A 37 -13.71 6.56 3.13
C PHE A 37 -13.50 7.98 2.59
N ASN A 38 -12.25 8.39 2.38
CA ASN A 38 -11.93 9.71 1.84
C ASN A 38 -12.48 9.90 0.42
N LEU A 39 -12.37 8.89 -0.44
CA LEU A 39 -12.90 8.97 -1.80
C LEU A 39 -14.42 9.10 -1.80
N LEU A 40 -15.11 8.42 -0.89
CA LEU A 40 -16.57 8.49 -0.75
C LEU A 40 -17.08 9.86 -0.26
N GLU A 41 -16.20 10.75 0.23
CA GLU A 41 -16.58 12.15 0.52
C GLU A 41 -16.89 12.95 -0.76
N SER A 42 -16.36 12.53 -1.91
CA SER A 42 -16.47 13.26 -3.18
C SER A 42 -16.93 12.41 -4.37
N MET A 43 -16.95 11.08 -4.23
CA MET A 43 -17.31 10.14 -5.29
C MET A 43 -18.49 9.26 -4.87
N GLN A 44 -19.34 8.88 -5.83
CA GLN A 44 -20.34 7.85 -5.61
C GLN A 44 -19.67 6.48 -5.44
N VAL A 45 -20.28 5.60 -4.64
CA VAL A 45 -19.77 4.23 -4.39
C VAL A 45 -19.39 3.50 -5.68
N ARG A 46 -20.28 3.54 -6.68
CA ARG A 46 -20.04 2.89 -7.99
C ARG A 46 -18.81 3.42 -8.73
N ASP A 47 -18.47 4.70 -8.54
CA ASP A 47 -17.35 5.33 -9.24
C ASP A 47 -16.04 5.02 -8.50
N VAL A 48 -16.07 4.89 -7.17
CA VAL A 48 -14.93 4.38 -6.38
C VAL A 48 -14.59 2.94 -6.76
N VAL A 49 -15.60 2.07 -6.87
CA VAL A 49 -15.41 0.67 -7.30
C VAL A 49 -14.76 0.62 -8.69
N ARG A 50 -15.28 1.40 -9.65
CA ARG A 50 -14.71 1.48 -11.00
C ARG A 50 -13.26 1.98 -11.01
N ALA A 51 -12.93 2.98 -10.19
CA ALA A 51 -11.57 3.50 -10.10
C ALA A 51 -10.59 2.44 -9.55
N ILE A 52 -11.01 1.67 -8.54
CA ILE A 52 -10.22 0.55 -7.98
C ILE A 52 -10.03 -0.55 -9.04
N GLU A 53 -11.09 -0.92 -9.77
CA GLU A 53 -11.02 -1.89 -10.86
C GLU A 53 -10.05 -1.43 -11.96
N GLN A 54 -10.13 -0.16 -12.38
CA GLN A 54 -9.23 0.41 -13.39
C GLN A 54 -7.77 0.39 -12.94
N LEU A 55 -7.49 0.81 -11.70
CA LEU A 55 -6.15 0.75 -11.11
C LEU A 55 -5.61 -0.69 -11.15
N ALA A 56 -6.42 -1.66 -10.74
CA ALA A 56 -6.02 -3.06 -10.75
C ALA A 56 -5.75 -3.57 -12.17
N MET A 57 -6.61 -3.25 -13.13
CA MET A 57 -6.47 -3.71 -14.52
C MET A 57 -5.29 -3.10 -15.27
N GLN A 58 -4.93 -1.85 -14.96
CA GLN A 58 -3.84 -1.14 -15.64
C GLN A 58 -2.46 -1.53 -15.11
N ALA A 59 -2.36 -1.89 -13.83
CA ALA A 59 -1.09 -2.26 -13.23
C ALA A 59 -0.64 -3.66 -13.67
N THR A 60 0.58 -3.73 -14.20
CA THR A 60 1.31 -4.97 -14.44
C THR A 60 1.64 -5.67 -13.11
N ASN A 61 1.97 -6.95 -13.18
CA ASN A 61 2.40 -7.69 -11.98
C ASN A 61 3.62 -7.04 -11.31
N SER A 62 4.60 -6.57 -12.10
CA SER A 62 5.81 -5.95 -11.55
C SER A 62 5.52 -4.62 -10.87
N GLU A 63 4.57 -3.83 -11.39
CA GLU A 63 4.15 -2.58 -10.73
C GLU A 63 3.44 -2.87 -9.41
N ARG A 64 2.58 -3.91 -9.37
CA ARG A 64 1.93 -4.34 -8.11
C ARG A 64 2.95 -4.78 -7.08
N ASP A 65 3.91 -5.60 -7.48
CA ASP A 65 4.95 -6.11 -6.58
C ASP A 65 5.80 -4.95 -6.04
N SER A 66 6.29 -4.07 -6.93
CA SER A 66 7.08 -2.90 -6.53
C SER A 66 6.28 -1.92 -5.67
N TYR A 67 5.00 -1.70 -5.98
CA TYR A 67 4.16 -0.80 -5.20
C TYR A 67 4.05 -1.21 -3.73
N PHE A 68 4.11 -2.51 -3.40
CA PHE A 68 4.04 -2.99 -2.01
C PHE A 68 5.41 -3.29 -1.37
N GLU A 69 6.52 -2.92 -2.01
CA GLU A 69 7.84 -2.98 -1.39
C GLU A 69 8.01 -1.87 -0.33
N TYR A 70 8.46 -2.22 0.88
CA TYR A 70 8.60 -1.24 1.99
C TYR A 70 9.49 -0.06 1.64
N ALA A 71 10.50 -0.29 0.80
CA ALA A 71 11.44 0.73 0.37
C ALA A 71 10.74 1.91 -0.32
N ASN A 72 9.58 1.67 -0.93
CA ASN A 72 8.78 2.67 -1.65
C ASN A 72 7.82 3.45 -0.74
N TRP A 73 7.60 3.00 0.50
CA TRP A 73 6.70 3.64 1.48
C TRP A 73 7.44 4.46 2.55
N LYS A 74 8.71 4.79 2.29
CA LYS A 74 9.51 5.67 3.15
C LYS A 74 8.81 7.01 3.35
N ASN A 75 8.90 7.55 4.57
CA ASN A 75 8.24 8.80 4.99
C ASN A 75 6.71 8.75 5.00
N ILE A 76 6.10 7.61 4.66
CA ILE A 76 4.65 7.39 4.75
C ILE A 76 4.35 6.52 5.97
N CYS A 77 4.65 5.23 5.87
CA CYS A 77 4.55 4.27 6.98
C CYS A 77 5.83 3.50 7.22
N VAL A 78 6.92 3.85 6.53
CA VAL A 78 8.25 3.25 6.73
C VAL A 78 9.22 4.33 7.18
N ASP A 79 9.93 4.05 8.27
CA ASP A 79 11.02 4.89 8.72
C ASP A 79 12.18 4.86 7.70
N PRO A 80 12.60 6.01 7.15
CA PRO A 80 13.60 6.04 6.09
C PRO A 80 15.01 5.63 6.58
N GLU A 81 15.31 5.82 7.87
CA GLU A 81 16.62 5.55 8.44
C GLU A 81 16.73 4.12 8.95
N ARG A 82 15.68 3.64 9.64
CA ARG A 82 15.68 2.33 10.32
C ARG A 82 14.99 1.22 9.53
N LEU A 83 14.25 1.56 8.47
CA LEU A 83 13.41 0.64 7.68
C LEU A 83 12.40 -0.14 8.50
N THR A 84 11.99 0.40 9.65
CA THR A 84 10.94 -0.14 10.51
C THR A 84 9.58 0.45 10.15
N ILE A 85 8.51 -0.32 10.31
CA ILE A 85 7.14 0.11 10.00
C ILE A 85 6.56 0.98 11.13
N LYS A 86 6.04 2.16 10.77
CA LYS A 86 5.25 3.03 11.65
C LYS A 86 3.78 2.60 11.56
N ALA A 87 3.29 2.00 12.64
CA ALA A 87 1.94 1.43 12.70
C ALA A 87 0.90 2.33 13.42
N ASP A 88 1.27 3.57 13.72
CA ASP A 88 0.36 4.53 14.35
C ASP A 88 -0.72 5.07 13.39
N VAL A 89 -1.72 5.74 13.95
CA VAL A 89 -2.87 6.29 13.20
C VAL A 89 -2.42 7.32 12.17
N ALA A 90 -1.38 8.11 12.45
CA ALA A 90 -0.91 9.15 11.53
C ALA A 90 -0.29 8.53 10.28
N ALA A 91 0.56 7.51 10.44
CA ALA A 91 1.13 6.74 9.35
C ALA A 91 0.06 6.03 8.51
N GLN A 92 -0.95 5.42 9.15
CA GLN A 92 -2.08 4.79 8.45
C GLN A 92 -2.89 5.80 7.62
N LYS A 93 -3.18 6.98 8.16
CA LYS A 93 -3.88 8.04 7.42
C LYS A 93 -3.05 8.57 6.25
N LYS A 94 -1.75 8.79 6.46
CA LYS A 94 -0.83 9.23 5.40
C LYS A 94 -0.74 8.20 4.26
N ALA A 95 -0.68 6.92 4.61
CA ALA A 95 -0.77 5.82 3.66
C ALA A 95 -2.13 5.80 2.93
N GLY A 96 -3.23 6.10 3.63
CA GLY A 96 -4.56 6.19 3.03
C GLY A 96 -4.67 7.32 2.00
N VAL A 97 -4.01 8.46 2.23
CA VAL A 97 -3.93 9.54 1.22
C VAL A 97 -3.18 9.06 -0.02
N ALA A 98 -2.05 8.35 0.14
CA ALA A 98 -1.29 7.80 -0.98
C ALA A 98 -2.11 6.78 -1.80
N PHE A 99 -2.86 5.90 -1.13
CA PHE A 99 -3.80 4.99 -1.79
C PHE A 99 -4.89 5.74 -2.55
N ALA A 100 -5.51 6.75 -1.93
CA ALA A 100 -6.55 7.54 -2.57
C ALA A 100 -6.03 8.23 -3.84
N GLN A 101 -4.83 8.80 -3.80
CA GLN A 101 -4.16 9.39 -4.96
C GLN A 101 -3.90 8.35 -6.06
N SER A 102 -3.44 7.15 -5.69
CA SER A 102 -3.24 6.07 -6.66
C SER A 102 -4.55 5.65 -7.33
N ILE A 103 -5.62 5.48 -6.55
CA ILE A 103 -6.96 5.13 -7.05
C ILE A 103 -7.49 6.22 -7.97
N SER A 104 -7.43 7.49 -7.56
CA SER A 104 -7.92 8.62 -8.36
C SER A 104 -7.13 8.84 -9.65
N SER A 105 -5.82 8.59 -9.63
CA SER A 105 -4.97 8.75 -10.81
C SER A 105 -5.00 7.55 -11.75
N GLY A 106 -5.52 6.40 -11.29
CA GLY A 106 -5.47 5.13 -12.01
C GLY A 106 -4.07 4.52 -12.10
N LYS A 107 -3.09 5.04 -11.34
CA LYS A 107 -1.69 4.59 -11.39
C LYS A 107 -1.22 4.18 -10.00
N MET A 108 -0.50 3.05 -9.93
CA MET A 108 0.17 2.61 -8.70
C MET A 108 1.41 3.45 -8.45
N LEU A 109 1.21 4.66 -7.92
CA LEU A 109 2.26 5.64 -7.66
C LEU A 109 2.26 6.04 -6.19
N ILE A 110 3.42 5.89 -5.56
CA ILE A 110 3.69 6.50 -4.26
C ILE A 110 4.44 7.79 -4.55
N ASP A 111 3.78 8.94 -4.40
CA ASP A 111 4.40 10.26 -4.51
C ASP A 111 4.58 10.88 -3.11
N PRO A 112 5.78 10.79 -2.51
CA PRO A 112 6.04 11.34 -1.19
C PRO A 112 5.96 12.88 -1.17
N SER A 113 6.11 13.55 -2.32
CA SER A 113 6.12 15.00 -2.43
C SER A 113 4.72 15.62 -2.36
N ALA A 114 3.68 14.83 -2.65
CA ALA A 114 2.27 15.22 -2.62
C ALA A 114 1.60 15.01 -1.24
N LEU A 115 2.37 14.63 -0.21
CA LEU A 115 1.87 14.26 1.12
C LEU A 115 2.33 15.21 2.24
N ASN A 116 2.77 16.42 1.87
CA ASN A 116 3.18 17.49 2.78
C ASN A 116 2.11 18.58 2.86
#